data_AF-A0A6J4NUZ2-F1
#
_entry.id   AF-A0A6J4NUZ2-F1
#
_cell.length_a   1.000
_cell.length_b   1.000
_cell.length_c   1.000
_cell.angle_alpha   90.00
_cell.angle_beta   90.00
_cell.angle_gamma   90.00
#
_symmetry.space_group_name_H-M   'P 1'
#
loop_
_entity.id
_entity.type
_entity.pdbx_description
1 polymer ?
#
loop_
_entity_poly.entity_id
_entity_poly.type
_entity_poly.pdbx_seq_one_letter_code
_entity_poly.pdbx_strand_id
1 'polypeptide(L)'
;MFARPSTLGFSLLLLFLAACNQAAPPEPAAPQIELQAATTLTFSSTGAEQTFVVPAGVTSVTVEARGAPGATGGEYARPGGRGAVVTAELAVTTGQTLYLNVGGAPTRTSDCSGACIGGFNGGGTSGSGDINADGGGGGGASDVRTVSR
;
A
#
# COMPACT_ATOMS: atom_id res chain seq x y z
N MET A 1 -59.94 41.80 43.54
CA MET A 1 -60.89 40.97 44.32
C MET A 1 -61.76 40.22 43.32
N PHE A 2 -62.12 38.96 43.61
CA PHE A 2 -62.61 37.88 42.72
C PHE A 2 -61.49 37.09 42.04
N ALA A 3 -60.90 36.06 42.67
CA ALA A 3 -61.42 34.76 43.14
C ALA A 3 -61.12 33.64 42.12
N ARG A 4 -60.32 32.66 42.55
CA ARG A 4 -60.08 31.37 41.86
C ARG A 4 -61.40 30.60 41.75
N PRO A 5 -61.50 29.64 40.82
CA PRO A 5 -61.64 28.28 41.35
C PRO A 5 -60.93 27.17 40.57
N SER A 6 -60.58 26.18 41.37
CA SER A 6 -60.19 24.80 41.10
C SER A 6 -61.39 23.87 40.89
N THR A 7 -61.28 22.87 40.02
CA THR A 7 -61.92 21.52 40.11
C THR A 7 -61.35 20.66 38.95
N LEU A 8 -60.55 19.63 39.20
CA LEU A 8 -60.89 18.22 39.46
C LEU A 8 -61.73 17.51 38.36
N GLY A 9 -61.01 16.77 37.52
CA GLY A 9 -61.25 15.40 37.00
C GLY A 9 -62.65 14.95 36.55
N PHE A 10 -62.72 14.44 35.31
CA PHE A 10 -63.59 13.30 34.97
C PHE A 10 -62.95 12.42 33.89
N SER A 11 -63.19 11.12 34.01
CA SER A 11 -62.42 10.00 33.47
C SER A 11 -62.99 9.42 32.17
N LEU A 12 -62.09 8.89 31.34
CA LEU A 12 -62.18 7.63 30.57
C LEU A 12 -63.18 7.48 29.38
N LEU A 13 -62.67 7.26 28.15
CA LEU A 13 -62.57 5.94 27.47
C LEU A 13 -62.59 6.01 25.91
N LEU A 14 -61.53 5.43 25.31
CA LEU A 14 -61.32 4.84 23.95
C LEU A 14 -61.76 5.55 22.65
N LEU A 15 -60.81 5.66 21.71
CA LEU A 15 -60.87 4.87 20.46
C LEU A 15 -59.46 4.68 19.86
N PHE A 16 -59.08 3.42 19.63
CA PHE A 16 -57.87 3.02 18.91
C PHE A 16 -57.99 3.33 17.41
N LEU A 17 -57.00 4.00 16.82
CA LEU A 17 -56.71 3.91 15.40
C LEU A 17 -55.27 3.36 15.25
N ALA A 18 -55.16 2.02 15.21
CA ALA A 18 -53.96 1.38 14.70
C ALA A 18 -54.10 1.34 13.17
N ALA A 19 -53.36 2.20 12.46
CA ALA A 19 -53.22 2.09 11.02
C ALA A 19 -52.45 0.81 10.68
N CYS A 20 -53.00 0.00 9.78
CA CYS A 20 -52.34 -1.18 9.25
C CYS A 20 -51.22 -0.74 8.28
N ASN A 21 -49.97 -0.66 8.74
CA ASN A 21 -48.82 -0.68 7.83
C ASN A 21 -48.50 -2.14 7.49
N GLN A 22 -49.14 -2.67 6.45
CA GLN A 22 -48.67 -3.93 5.86
C GLN A 22 -47.48 -3.60 4.96
N ALA A 23 -46.29 -4.04 5.37
CA ALA A 23 -45.11 -4.04 4.54
C ALA A 23 -45.30 -5.06 3.40
N ALA A 24 -45.09 -4.63 2.16
CA ALA A 24 -44.98 -5.54 1.03
C ALA A 24 -43.78 -6.50 1.24
N PRO A 25 -43.87 -7.77 0.83
CA PRO A 25 -42.74 -8.70 0.91
C PRO A 25 -41.56 -8.19 0.07
N PRO A 26 -40.31 -8.46 0.48
CA PRO A 26 -39.13 -8.02 -0.26
C PRO A 26 -39.10 -8.73 -1.62
N GLU A 27 -39.10 -7.91 -2.68
CA GLU A 27 -38.79 -8.36 -4.03
C GLU A 27 -37.35 -8.89 -4.07
N PRO A 28 -37.04 -10.02 -4.74
CA PRO A 28 -35.68 -10.52 -4.84
C PRO A 28 -34.80 -9.46 -5.50
N ALA A 29 -33.78 -8.98 -4.77
CA ALA A 29 -32.86 -7.98 -5.26
C ALA A 29 -32.13 -8.48 -6.52
N ALA A 30 -32.22 -7.71 -7.61
CA ALA A 30 -31.42 -7.93 -8.81
C ALA A 30 -29.91 -7.93 -8.45
N PRO A 31 -29.09 -8.77 -9.11
CA PRO A 31 -27.65 -8.85 -8.82
C PRO A 31 -27.02 -7.46 -9.01
N GLN A 32 -26.50 -6.91 -7.91
CA GLN A 32 -25.78 -5.65 -7.90
C GLN A 32 -24.35 -5.95 -8.37
N ILE A 33 -23.93 -5.42 -9.52
CA ILE A 33 -22.52 -5.49 -9.94
C ILE A 33 -21.74 -4.49 -9.10
N GLU A 34 -21.13 -4.94 -8.01
CA GLU A 34 -20.17 -4.14 -7.25
C GLU A 34 -18.89 -3.99 -8.07
N LEU A 35 -18.60 -2.76 -8.48
CA LEU A 35 -17.32 -2.41 -9.09
C LEU A 35 -16.23 -2.49 -8.01
N GLN A 36 -15.57 -3.65 -7.93
CA GLN A 36 -14.54 -3.90 -6.93
C GLN A 36 -13.38 -2.91 -7.13
N ALA A 37 -13.18 -2.02 -6.16
CA ALA A 37 -12.12 -1.02 -6.22
C ALA A 37 -10.75 -1.71 -6.27
N ALA A 38 -9.87 -1.25 -7.17
CA ALA A 38 -8.50 -1.73 -7.24
C ALA A 38 -7.80 -1.48 -5.90
N THR A 39 -7.27 -2.55 -5.29
CA THR A 39 -6.51 -2.47 -4.04
C THR A 39 -5.03 -2.32 -4.36
N THR A 40 -4.39 -1.27 -3.83
CA THR A 40 -2.94 -1.06 -3.96
C THR A 40 -2.22 -1.60 -2.73
N LEU A 41 -1.24 -2.47 -2.96
CA LEU A 41 -0.33 -2.96 -1.92
C LEU A 41 1.07 -2.38 -2.17
N THR A 42 1.73 -1.93 -1.10
CA THR A 42 3.10 -1.39 -1.18
C THR A 42 4.06 -2.33 -0.45
N PHE A 43 5.13 -2.72 -1.14
CA PHE A 43 6.20 -3.53 -0.57
C PHE A 43 7.47 -2.69 -0.46
N SER A 44 8.03 -2.62 0.74
CA SER A 44 9.30 -1.94 1.01
C SER A 44 10.47 -2.92 0.95
N SER A 45 11.69 -2.44 0.74
CA SER A 45 12.87 -3.30 0.77
C SER A 45 13.07 -3.89 2.16
N THR A 46 13.21 -5.21 2.23
CA THR A 46 13.57 -5.98 3.43
C THR A 46 15.03 -6.45 3.40
N GLY A 47 15.75 -6.18 2.31
CA GLY A 47 17.05 -6.79 2.04
C GLY A 47 16.97 -8.27 1.62
N ALA A 48 15.76 -8.80 1.38
CA ALA A 48 15.51 -10.17 0.95
C ALA A 48 14.32 -10.26 -0.02
N GLU A 49 14.17 -11.40 -0.67
CA GLU A 49 13.01 -11.70 -1.52
C GLU A 49 11.73 -11.79 -0.68
N GLN A 50 10.64 -11.19 -1.17
CA GLN A 50 9.31 -11.25 -0.60
C GLN A 50 8.37 -11.98 -1.58
N THR A 51 7.19 -12.40 -1.10
CA THR A 51 6.22 -13.12 -1.93
C THR A 51 4.86 -12.45 -1.91
N PHE A 52 4.17 -12.47 -3.04
CA PHE A 52 2.78 -12.07 -3.17
C PHE A 52 1.99 -13.18 -3.87
N VAL A 53 0.87 -13.59 -3.26
CA VAL A 53 -0.04 -14.58 -3.86
C VAL A 53 -1.21 -13.84 -4.50
N VAL A 54 -1.42 -14.06 -5.78
CA VAL A 54 -2.49 -13.42 -6.57
C VAL A 54 -3.85 -13.87 -6.00
N PRO A 55 -4.70 -12.92 -5.55
CA PRO A 55 -6.02 -13.24 -5.00
C PRO A 55 -6.94 -13.92 -6.01
N ALA A 56 -8.00 -14.56 -5.49
CA ALA A 56 -9.05 -15.12 -6.33
C ALA A 56 -9.73 -14.04 -7.19
N GLY A 57 -9.97 -14.37 -8.45
CA GLY A 57 -10.64 -13.47 -9.40
C GLY A 57 -9.72 -12.41 -10.03
N VAL A 58 -8.44 -12.37 -9.66
CA VAL A 58 -7.45 -11.47 -10.27
C VAL A 58 -6.73 -12.18 -11.42
N THR A 59 -6.73 -11.55 -12.59
CA THR A 59 -6.07 -12.02 -13.81
C THR A 59 -5.08 -11.02 -14.41
N SER A 60 -5.04 -9.80 -13.88
CA SER A 60 -4.10 -8.76 -14.24
C SER A 60 -3.70 -7.97 -12.99
N VAL A 61 -2.43 -7.59 -12.90
CA VAL A 61 -1.91 -6.68 -11.88
C VAL A 61 -1.11 -5.55 -12.51
N THR A 62 -1.35 -4.32 -12.05
CA THR A 62 -0.50 -3.18 -12.38
C THR A 62 0.62 -3.09 -11.36
N VAL A 63 1.86 -3.15 -11.82
CA VAL A 63 3.06 -3.06 -10.99
C VAL A 63 3.76 -1.75 -11.28
N GLU A 64 4.13 -1.03 -10.22
CA GLU A 64 5.07 0.07 -10.26
C GLU A 64 6.32 -0.33 -9.49
N ALA A 65 7.39 -0.70 -10.20
CA ALA A 65 8.66 -1.07 -9.61
C ALA A 65 9.56 0.17 -9.49
N ARG A 66 9.94 0.53 -8.27
CA ARG A 66 10.85 1.66 -7.98
C ARG A 66 12.19 1.14 -7.51
N GLY A 67 13.25 1.34 -8.29
CA GLY A 67 14.61 1.09 -7.84
C GLY A 67 15.01 2.04 -6.71
N ALA A 68 15.95 1.64 -5.87
CA ALA A 68 16.50 2.50 -4.84
C ALA A 68 17.53 3.48 -5.41
N PRO A 69 17.67 4.68 -4.84
CA PRO A 69 18.73 5.61 -5.19
C PRO A 69 20.10 5.11 -4.72
N GLY A 70 21.16 5.54 -5.41
CA GLY A 70 22.52 5.44 -4.88
C GLY A 70 22.80 6.48 -3.79
N ALA A 71 23.84 6.24 -3.01
CA ALA A 71 24.33 7.17 -2.00
C ALA A 71 25.16 8.28 -2.63
N THR A 72 25.22 9.43 -1.96
CA THR A 72 26.32 10.37 -2.14
C THR A 72 27.59 9.73 -1.59
N GLY A 73 28.70 9.90 -2.31
CA GLY A 73 30.02 9.48 -1.83
C GLY A 73 30.56 10.38 -0.72
N GLY A 74 31.88 10.50 -0.65
CA GLY A 74 32.58 11.39 0.28
C GLY A 74 32.20 12.87 0.17
N GLU A 75 32.83 13.71 1.00
CA GLU A 75 32.50 15.15 1.16
C GLU A 75 32.42 15.93 -0.16
N TYR A 76 33.28 15.60 -1.13
CA TYR A 76 33.33 16.28 -2.43
C TYR A 76 32.62 15.51 -3.56
N ALA A 77 31.96 14.40 -3.24
CA ALA A 77 31.28 13.57 -4.22
C ALA A 77 29.94 14.19 -4.65
N ARG A 78 29.53 13.85 -5.87
CA ARG A 78 28.18 14.19 -6.35
C ARG A 78 27.15 13.23 -5.75
N PRO A 79 25.88 13.66 -5.65
CA PRO A 79 24.81 12.77 -5.25
C PRO A 79 24.72 11.53 -6.15
N GLY A 80 24.38 10.40 -5.55
CA GLY A 80 24.10 9.16 -6.27
C GLY A 80 22.92 9.32 -7.24
N GLY A 81 22.89 8.48 -8.27
CA GLY A 81 21.78 8.45 -9.22
C GLY A 81 20.45 8.09 -8.54
N ARG A 82 19.35 8.64 -9.05
CA ARG A 82 18.00 8.23 -8.65
C ARG A 82 17.71 6.82 -9.17
N GLY A 83 16.92 6.06 -8.41
CA GLY A 83 16.39 4.80 -8.90
C GLY A 83 15.36 5.01 -10.00
N ALA A 84 15.33 4.09 -10.97
CA ALA A 84 14.34 4.09 -12.04
C ALA A 84 12.95 3.73 -11.51
N VAL A 85 11.92 4.24 -12.19
CA VAL A 85 10.52 3.86 -11.95
C VAL A 85 9.99 3.25 -13.23
N VAL A 86 9.49 2.03 -13.15
CA VAL A 86 8.91 1.31 -14.28
C VAL A 86 7.51 0.85 -13.91
N THR A 87 6.55 1.14 -14.77
CA THR A 87 5.17 0.68 -14.62
C THR A 87 4.85 -0.35 -15.71
N ALA A 88 4.23 -1.45 -15.33
CA ALA A 88 3.82 -2.51 -16.25
C ALA A 88 2.49 -3.12 -15.81
N GLU A 89 1.69 -3.56 -16.78
CA GLU A 89 0.55 -4.44 -16.55
C GLU A 89 1.00 -5.88 -16.81
N LEU A 90 0.79 -6.76 -15.83
CA LEU A 90 1.19 -8.16 -15.89
C LEU A 90 -0.05 -9.05 -15.88
N ALA A 91 -0.18 -9.89 -16.90
CA ALA A 91 -1.15 -10.97 -16.89
C ALA A 91 -0.73 -12.01 -15.84
N VAL A 92 -1.67 -12.40 -14.98
CA VAL A 92 -1.45 -13.34 -13.88
C VAL A 92 -2.56 -14.37 -13.81
N THR A 93 -2.30 -15.47 -13.10
CA THR A 93 -3.33 -16.46 -12.77
C THR A 93 -3.70 -16.38 -11.30
N THR A 94 -4.96 -16.63 -10.98
CA THR A 94 -5.40 -16.78 -9.59
C THR A 94 -4.54 -17.80 -8.83
N GLY A 95 -4.09 -17.44 -7.63
CA GLY A 95 -3.23 -18.29 -6.79
C GLY A 95 -1.76 -18.34 -7.22
N GLN A 96 -1.38 -17.65 -8.29
CA GLN A 96 0.02 -17.53 -8.70
C GLN A 96 0.84 -16.86 -7.60
N THR A 97 2.02 -17.40 -7.32
CA THR A 97 3.00 -16.73 -6.47
C THR A 97 3.92 -15.87 -7.33
N LEU A 98 4.00 -14.59 -7.00
CA LEU A 98 4.96 -13.65 -7.52
C LEU A 98 6.05 -13.41 -6.47
N TYR A 99 7.29 -13.37 -6.93
CA TYR A 99 8.47 -13.09 -6.12
C TYR A 99 8.88 -11.64 -6.32
N LEU A 100 8.97 -10.90 -5.23
CA LEU A 100 9.18 -9.46 -5.20
C LEU A 100 10.57 -9.19 -4.64
N ASN A 101 11.43 -8.62 -5.49
CA ASN A 101 12.75 -8.17 -5.08
C ASN A 101 12.75 -6.65 -5.10
N VAL A 102 12.57 -6.03 -3.93
CA VAL A 102 12.51 -4.56 -3.81
C VAL A 102 13.90 -4.02 -3.54
N GLY A 103 14.42 -3.20 -4.45
CA GLY A 103 15.75 -2.60 -4.40
C GLY A 103 16.01 -1.90 -3.08
N GLY A 104 17.14 -2.23 -2.46
CA GLY A 104 17.57 -1.59 -1.21
C GLY A 104 18.40 -0.35 -1.48
N ALA A 105 18.29 0.66 -0.62
CA ALA A 105 19.27 1.73 -0.59
C ALA A 105 20.60 1.22 0.02
N PRO A 106 21.75 1.82 -0.32
CA PRO A 106 23.00 1.55 0.37
C PRO A 106 22.89 1.86 1.87
N THR A 107 23.68 1.15 2.69
CA THR A 107 23.58 1.24 4.16
C THR A 107 24.12 2.56 4.74
N ARG A 108 24.92 3.30 3.95
CA ARG A 108 25.52 4.59 4.32
C ARG A 108 25.29 5.58 3.17
N THR A 109 24.70 6.73 3.47
CA THR A 109 24.24 7.69 2.46
C THR A 109 24.93 9.05 2.51
N SER A 110 25.70 9.34 3.56
CA SER A 110 26.30 10.66 3.78
C SER A 110 27.66 10.68 4.49
N ASP A 111 28.18 9.53 4.94
CA ASP A 111 29.51 9.42 5.56
C ASP A 111 30.05 8.02 5.33
N CYS A 112 30.75 7.85 4.20
CA CYS A 112 31.49 6.65 3.87
C CYS A 112 32.89 6.71 4.53
N SER A 113 32.98 6.64 5.87
CA SER A 113 34.25 6.32 6.53
C SER A 113 34.56 4.83 6.29
N GLY A 114 35.10 4.54 5.10
CA GLY A 114 35.25 3.20 4.51
C GLY A 114 34.23 2.91 3.39
N ALA A 115 34.23 1.68 2.88
CA ALA A 115 33.36 1.29 1.76
C ALA A 115 31.86 1.47 2.08
N CYS A 116 31.14 2.15 1.19
CA CYS A 116 29.70 2.27 1.22
C CYS A 116 29.07 1.05 0.55
N ILE A 117 28.46 0.20 1.37
CA ILE A 117 27.88 -1.08 0.93
C ILE A 117 26.70 -0.79 0.00
N GLY A 118 26.74 -1.42 -1.17
CA GLY A 118 25.67 -1.31 -2.16
C GLY A 118 24.33 -1.84 -1.65
N GLY A 119 23.27 -1.31 -2.23
CA GLY A 119 21.91 -1.70 -1.96
C GLY A 119 21.56 -3.12 -2.40
N PHE A 120 20.53 -3.69 -1.76
CA PHE A 120 20.00 -5.01 -2.12
C PHE A 120 19.58 -5.10 -3.59
N ASN A 121 19.72 -6.28 -4.21
CA ASN A 121 19.37 -6.56 -5.61
C ASN A 121 20.24 -5.81 -6.64
N GLY A 122 21.57 -5.89 -6.47
CA GLY A 122 22.55 -5.51 -7.50
C GLY A 122 23.26 -4.17 -7.29
N GLY A 123 23.09 -3.51 -6.14
CA GLY A 123 23.83 -2.29 -5.82
C GLY A 123 25.33 -2.58 -5.63
N GLY A 124 26.19 -1.80 -6.30
CA GLY A 124 27.64 -1.91 -6.16
C GLY A 124 28.15 -1.29 -4.86
N THR A 125 29.09 -1.97 -4.19
CA THR A 125 29.82 -1.41 -3.05
C THR A 125 30.98 -0.54 -3.56
N SER A 126 31.16 0.63 -2.96
CA SER A 126 32.29 1.50 -3.30
C SER A 126 33.63 0.88 -2.88
N GLY A 127 34.73 1.42 -3.40
CA GLY A 127 36.06 1.17 -2.82
C GLY A 127 36.15 1.71 -1.40
N SER A 128 37.16 1.23 -0.67
CA SER A 128 37.60 1.76 0.62
C SER A 128 38.92 2.51 0.43
N GLY A 129 38.85 3.83 0.30
CA GLY A 129 40.00 4.70 0.05
C GLY A 129 39.88 6.00 0.85
N ASP A 130 40.22 7.11 0.21
CA ASP A 130 40.12 8.43 0.84
C ASP A 130 38.64 8.78 1.02
N ILE A 131 38.21 8.95 2.27
CA ILE A 131 36.82 9.30 2.65
C ILE A 131 36.29 10.58 1.97
N ASN A 132 37.19 11.40 1.42
CA ASN A 132 36.90 12.64 0.73
C ASN A 132 36.65 12.45 -0.78
N ALA A 133 37.05 11.31 -1.36
CA ALA A 133 37.02 11.04 -2.79
C ALA A 133 36.30 9.73 -3.17
N ASP A 134 35.93 8.90 -2.19
CA ASP A 134 35.24 7.63 -2.45
C ASP A 134 33.85 7.85 -3.07
N GLY A 135 33.51 6.97 -4.02
CA GLY A 135 32.16 6.89 -4.58
C GLY A 135 31.15 6.42 -3.53
N GLY A 136 29.87 6.79 -3.71
CA GLY A 136 28.79 6.24 -2.90
C GLY A 136 28.45 4.80 -3.29
N GLY A 137 27.77 4.09 -2.39
CA GLY A 137 27.18 2.78 -2.70
C GLY A 137 26.06 2.91 -3.74
N GLY A 138 25.99 1.98 -4.69
CA GLY A 138 24.93 1.95 -5.69
C GLY A 138 23.59 1.50 -5.11
N GLY A 139 22.49 2.07 -5.62
CA GLY A 139 21.14 1.63 -5.28
C GLY A 139 20.75 0.32 -5.95
N GLY A 140 19.82 -0.41 -5.34
CA GLY A 140 19.27 -1.67 -5.82
C GLY A 140 18.18 -1.56 -6.89
N ALA A 141 18.08 -2.55 -7.77
CA ALA A 141 16.96 -2.67 -8.71
C ALA A 141 15.70 -3.25 -8.02
N SER A 142 14.52 -2.88 -8.51
CA SER A 142 13.26 -3.52 -8.10
C SER A 142 12.68 -4.33 -9.25
N ASP A 143 12.25 -5.55 -8.97
CA ASP A 143 11.67 -6.45 -9.97
C ASP A 143 10.61 -7.40 -9.38
N VAL A 144 9.77 -7.92 -10.28
CA VAL A 144 8.77 -8.95 -10.00
C VAL A 144 9.05 -10.15 -10.88
N ARG A 145 9.08 -11.34 -10.30
CA ARG A 145 9.40 -12.60 -10.99
C ARG A 145 8.33 -13.65 -10.76
N THR A 146 8.25 -14.59 -11.69
CA THR A 146 7.41 -15.79 -11.58
C THR A 146 8.17 -17.00 -11.02
N VAL A 147 9.49 -16.86 -10.84
CA VAL A 147 10.39 -17.85 -10.23
C VAL A 147 11.27 -17.15 -9.19
N SER A 148 11.62 -17.88 -8.14
CA SER A 148 12.52 -17.39 -7.09
C SER A 148 13.95 -17.18 -7.62
N ARG A 149 14.67 -16.26 -7.00
CA ARG A 149 16.06 -15.89 -7.30
C ARG A 149 17.08 -17.01 -7.04
#